data_AF-A0A7J7QJU5-F1
#
_entry.id   AF-A0A7J7QJU5-F1
#
_cell.length_a   1.000
_cell.length_b   1.000
_cell.length_c   1.000
_cell.angle_alpha   90.00
_cell.angle_beta   90.00
_cell.angle_gamma   90.00
#
_symmetry.space_group_name_H-M   'P 1'
#
loop_
_entity.id
_entity.type
_entity.pdbx_description
1 polymer ?
#
loop_
_entity_poly.entity_id
_entity_poly.type
_entity_poly.pdbx_seq_one_letter_code
_entity_poly.pdbx_strand_id
1 'polypeptide(L)'
;MCGGLCLISDVGHMLLQRLGQGDLPGWVNGRSCMAAVALLVLFPLCLQRHMRELEKAATAGVVVVVGLIALLATSAVREGFPAVQDGQLPLWSLQVDSHLPEAFAVVGYAFYMQPMMMPLLREMPEGEHGVRIMQRAVHATLFVPAGVALTVYFSMGLFGASLFGQDTEGNIMVNQLVTDRAATAALYGIMLLYLALGMTTTQYALRASLDLMVLGRKQRLPGHASLW
;
A
#
# COMPACT_ATOMS: atom_id res chain seq x y z
N MET A 1 -2.76 -8.05 -9.59
CA MET A 1 -4.21 -7.87 -9.33
C MET A 1 -4.73 -8.84 -8.28
N CYS A 2 -4.44 -10.15 -8.37
CA CYS A 2 -4.89 -11.11 -7.34
C CYS A 2 -4.29 -10.87 -5.95
N GLY A 3 -3.01 -10.50 -5.85
CA GLY A 3 -2.34 -10.30 -4.56
C GLY A 3 -3.01 -9.28 -3.64
N GLY A 4 -3.46 -8.14 -4.18
CA GLY A 4 -4.15 -7.11 -3.37
C GLY A 4 -5.55 -7.53 -2.90
N LEU A 5 -6.27 -8.33 -3.70
CA LEU A 5 -7.55 -8.90 -3.29
C LEU A 5 -7.38 -9.99 -2.22
N CYS A 6 -6.32 -10.80 -2.32
CA CYS A 6 -5.94 -11.74 -1.27
C CYS A 6 -5.62 -11.01 0.04
N LEU A 7 -4.83 -9.92 -0.01
CA LEU A 7 -4.54 -9.10 1.17
C LEU A 7 -5.79 -8.52 1.82
N ILE A 8 -6.76 -8.03 1.03
CA ILE A 8 -8.06 -7.56 1.56
C ILE A 8 -8.82 -8.72 2.22
N SER A 9 -8.82 -9.90 1.60
CA SER A 9 -9.44 -11.11 2.16
C SER A 9 -8.79 -11.51 3.49
N ASP A 10 -7.47 -11.48 3.58
CA ASP A 10 -6.71 -11.89 4.77
C ASP A 10 -6.91 -10.90 5.92
N VAL A 11 -6.79 -9.60 5.66
CA VAL A 11 -7.07 -8.55 6.65
C VAL A 11 -8.54 -8.57 7.07
N GLY A 12 -9.47 -8.79 6.14
CA GLY A 12 -10.89 -8.93 6.42
C GLY A 12 -11.20 -10.18 7.25
N HIS A 13 -10.53 -11.30 6.99
CA HIS A 13 -10.66 -12.52 7.80
C HIS A 13 -10.15 -12.30 9.22
N MET A 14 -8.99 -11.67 9.37
CA MET A 14 -8.42 -11.35 10.69
C MET A 14 -9.31 -10.38 11.47
N LEU A 15 -9.85 -9.36 10.81
CA LEU A 15 -10.83 -8.44 11.41
C LEU A 15 -12.05 -9.21 11.94
N LEU A 16 -12.62 -10.09 11.11
CA LEU A 16 -13.78 -10.91 11.47
C LEU A 16 -13.48 -11.87 12.63
N GLN A 17 -12.34 -12.55 12.61
CA GLN A 17 -11.92 -13.43 13.72
C GLN A 17 -11.74 -12.68 15.04
N ARG A 18 -11.21 -11.45 15.00
CA ARG A 18 -10.96 -10.63 16.19
C ARG A 18 -12.25 -9.97 16.73
N LEU A 19 -13.22 -9.65 15.88
CA LEU A 19 -14.54 -9.13 16.26
C LEU A 19 -15.50 -10.23 16.70
N GLY A 20 -15.43 -11.41 16.08
CA GLY A 20 -16.45 -12.46 16.17
C GLY A 20 -16.06 -13.65 17.03
N GLN A 21 -15.57 -13.47 18.26
CA GLN A 21 -15.24 -14.56 19.20
C GLN A 21 -16.45 -15.45 19.64
N GLY A 22 -17.48 -15.61 18.81
CA GLY A 22 -18.57 -16.58 18.95
C GLY A 22 -19.34 -16.68 17.64
N ASP A 23 -19.39 -17.87 17.05
CA ASP A 23 -20.20 -18.29 15.90
C ASP A 23 -20.51 -17.20 14.86
N LEU A 24 -19.48 -16.77 14.12
CA LEU A 24 -19.75 -16.14 12.83
C LEU A 24 -20.36 -17.19 11.92
N PRO A 25 -21.53 -16.92 11.32
CA PRO A 25 -22.19 -17.87 10.44
C PRO A 25 -21.28 -18.17 9.23
N GLY A 26 -21.25 -19.42 8.75
CA GLY A 26 -20.23 -19.91 7.80
C GLY A 26 -20.16 -19.22 6.42
N TRP A 27 -21.16 -18.40 6.08
CA TRP A 27 -21.16 -17.48 4.94
C TRP A 27 -20.32 -16.19 5.13
N VAL A 28 -19.90 -15.84 6.36
CA VAL A 28 -19.09 -14.65 6.66
C VAL A 28 -17.61 -15.07 6.76
N ASN A 29 -16.95 -15.10 5.60
CA ASN A 29 -15.52 -15.43 5.47
C ASN A 29 -14.73 -14.25 4.92
N GLY A 30 -13.39 -14.35 4.92
CA GLY A 30 -12.50 -13.37 4.28
C GLY A 30 -12.88 -13.08 2.83
N ARG A 31 -13.34 -14.10 2.09
CA ARG A 31 -13.86 -13.98 0.72
C ARG A 31 -15.13 -13.12 0.61
N SER A 32 -16.02 -13.23 1.59
CA SER A 32 -17.26 -12.44 1.65
C SER A 32 -16.95 -10.99 2.00
N CYS A 33 -15.99 -10.76 2.89
CA CYS A 33 -15.47 -9.42 3.19
C CYS A 33 -14.80 -8.80 1.96
N MET A 34 -13.95 -9.55 1.25
CA MET A 34 -13.35 -9.12 -0.01
C MET A 34 -14.41 -8.74 -1.05
N ALA A 35 -15.45 -9.57 -1.23
CA ALA A 35 -16.53 -9.28 -2.15
C ALA A 35 -17.31 -8.02 -1.74
N ALA A 36 -17.61 -7.84 -0.46
CA ALA A 36 -18.29 -6.67 0.06
C ALA A 36 -17.48 -5.39 -0.14
N VAL A 37 -16.18 -5.40 0.19
CA VAL A 37 -15.26 -4.27 -0.02
C VAL A 37 -15.12 -3.97 -1.51
N ALA A 38 -15.03 -5.01 -2.34
CA ALA A 38 -14.95 -4.84 -3.79
C ALA A 38 -16.21 -4.19 -4.37
N LEU A 39 -17.40 -4.60 -3.94
CA LEU A 39 -18.65 -4.08 -4.48
C LEU A 39 -19.06 -2.73 -3.88
N LEU A 40 -18.83 -2.51 -2.59
CA LEU A 40 -19.30 -1.33 -1.87
C LEU A 40 -18.28 -0.19 -1.84
N VAL A 41 -16.98 -0.49 -1.96
CA VAL A 41 -15.91 0.52 -1.89
C VAL A 41 -15.18 0.59 -3.22
N LEU A 42 -14.59 -0.50 -3.70
CA LEU A 42 -13.77 -0.45 -4.92
C LEU A 42 -14.60 -0.08 -6.15
N PHE A 43 -15.73 -0.75 -6.37
CA PHE A 43 -16.56 -0.54 -7.55
C PHE A 43 -17.05 0.92 -7.70
N PRO A 44 -17.67 1.57 -6.69
CA PRO A 44 -18.07 2.97 -6.84
C PRO A 44 -16.87 3.91 -7.00
N LEU A 45 -15.75 3.68 -6.30
CA LEU A 45 -14.56 4.50 -6.45
C LEU A 45 -13.93 4.35 -7.85
N CYS A 46 -13.96 3.16 -8.44
CA CYS A 46 -13.46 2.91 -9.80
C CYS A 46 -14.35 3.48 -10.91
N LEU A 47 -15.62 3.77 -10.59
CA LEU A 47 -16.52 4.51 -11.47
C LEU A 47 -16.28 6.03 -11.42
N GLN A 48 -15.57 6.54 -10.42
CA GLN A 48 -15.22 7.96 -10.38
C GLN A 48 -14.25 8.31 -11.52
N ARG A 49 -14.54 9.43 -12.19
CA ARG A 49 -13.88 9.84 -13.42
C ARG A 49 -12.67 10.76 -13.20
N HIS A 50 -12.45 11.26 -11.98
CA HIS A 50 -11.47 12.31 -11.70
C HIS A 50 -10.40 11.82 -10.71
N MET A 51 -9.16 11.71 -11.20
CA MET A 51 -7.98 11.31 -10.41
C MET A 51 -7.63 12.33 -9.30
N ARG A 52 -8.12 13.57 -9.42
CA ARG A 52 -7.89 14.64 -8.44
C ARG A 52 -8.59 14.41 -7.09
N GLU A 53 -9.64 13.58 -7.04
CA GLU A 53 -10.22 13.13 -5.76
C GLU A 53 -9.39 12.03 -5.10
N LEU A 54 -8.64 11.25 -5.89
CA LEU A 54 -7.68 10.28 -5.38
C LEU A 54 -6.50 10.92 -4.64
N GLU A 55 -6.18 12.19 -4.90
CA GLU A 55 -5.13 12.91 -4.17
C GLU A 55 -5.47 13.07 -2.67
N LYS A 56 -6.74 13.35 -2.35
CA LYS A 56 -7.23 13.40 -0.97
C LYS A 56 -7.19 12.02 -0.32
N ALA A 57 -7.58 10.99 -1.05
CA ALA A 57 -7.51 9.60 -0.60
C ALA A 57 -6.06 9.13 -0.37
N ALA A 58 -5.13 9.53 -1.24
CA ALA A 58 -3.71 9.24 -1.10
C ALA A 58 -3.11 9.92 0.14
N THR A 59 -3.50 11.17 0.41
CA THR A 59 -3.08 11.89 1.63
C THR A 59 -3.57 11.17 2.90
N ALA A 60 -4.83 10.72 2.91
CA ALA A 60 -5.36 9.90 4.01
C ALA A 60 -4.55 8.59 4.16
N GLY A 61 -4.17 7.95 3.06
CA GLY A 61 -3.33 6.75 3.10
C GLY A 61 -1.95 6.98 3.70
N VAL A 62 -1.30 8.10 3.40
CA VAL A 62 -0.01 8.47 4.02
C VAL A 62 -0.17 8.62 5.53
N VAL A 63 -1.24 9.28 6.01
CA VAL A 63 -1.52 9.42 7.44
C VAL A 63 -1.67 8.06 8.12
N VAL A 64 -2.38 7.12 7.48
CA VAL A 64 -2.56 5.75 7.99
C VAL A 64 -1.21 5.03 8.11
N VAL A 65 -0.36 5.10 7.09
CA VAL A 65 0.97 4.47 7.10
C VAL A 65 1.88 5.08 8.16
N VAL A 66 1.91 6.41 8.26
CA VAL A 66 2.70 7.11 9.29
C VAL A 66 2.20 6.76 10.69
N GLY A 67 0.89 6.68 10.89
CA GLY A 67 0.29 6.25 12.16
C GLY A 67 0.69 4.82 12.52
N LEU A 68 0.73 3.91 11.55
CA LEU A 68 1.18 2.54 11.75
C LEU A 68 2.67 2.48 12.12
N ILE A 69 3.54 3.24 11.44
CA ILE A 69 4.96 3.34 11.79
C ILE A 69 5.13 3.90 13.20
N ALA A 70 4.37 4.92 13.57
CA ALA A 70 4.42 5.49 14.92
C ALA A 70 3.99 4.46 15.97
N LEU A 71 2.93 3.69 15.70
CA LEU A 71 2.48 2.61 16.57
C LEU A 71 3.60 1.58 16.77
N LEU A 72 4.18 1.08 15.68
CA LEU A 72 5.32 0.16 15.73
C LEU A 72 6.50 0.73 16.53
N ALA A 73 6.88 1.98 16.27
CA ALA A 73 7.97 2.64 16.98
C ALA A 73 7.67 2.75 18.49
N THR A 74 6.46 3.15 18.87
CA THR A 74 6.08 3.23 20.29
C THR A 74 6.05 1.88 20.98
N SER A 75 5.56 0.84 20.32
CA SER A 75 5.58 -0.53 20.86
C SER A 75 7.00 -1.04 20.99
N ALA A 76 7.85 -0.85 19.97
CA ALA A 76 9.25 -1.27 19.99
C ALA A 76 10.03 -0.60 21.14
N VAL A 77 9.80 0.71 21.36
CA VAL A 77 10.42 1.46 22.47
C VAL A 77 9.91 0.99 23.83
N ARG A 78 8.61 0.69 23.97
CA ARG A 78 8.04 0.21 25.24
C ARG A 78 8.53 -1.19 25.61
N GLU A 79 8.68 -2.05 24.63
CA GLU A 79 9.17 -3.43 24.81
C GLU A 79 10.70 -3.51 24.83
N GLY A 80 11.40 -2.40 24.54
CA GLY A 80 12.85 -2.31 24.64
C GLY A 80 13.61 -2.98 23.49
N PHE A 81 12.99 -3.14 22.32
CA PHE A 81 13.56 -3.84 21.15
C PHE A 81 13.90 -5.31 21.43
N PRO A 82 12.89 -6.16 21.70
CA PRO A 82 13.09 -7.55 22.15
C PRO A 82 13.97 -8.37 21.21
N ALA A 83 13.76 -8.26 19.89
CA ALA A 83 14.54 -9.03 18.91
C ALA A 83 16.02 -8.58 18.81
N VAL A 84 16.33 -7.34 19.19
CA VAL A 84 17.72 -6.85 19.27
C VAL A 84 18.39 -7.35 20.54
N GLN A 85 17.66 -7.40 21.67
CA GLN A 85 18.16 -7.94 22.92
C GLN A 85 18.44 -9.46 22.83
N ASP A 86 17.55 -10.19 22.15
CA ASP A 86 17.66 -11.64 21.97
C ASP A 86 18.68 -12.04 20.89
N GLY A 87 19.33 -11.07 20.24
CA GLY A 87 20.36 -11.32 19.21
C GLY A 87 19.82 -11.91 17.91
N GLN A 88 18.50 -11.93 17.72
CA GLN A 88 17.83 -12.46 16.53
C GLN A 88 18.00 -11.56 15.30
N LEU A 89 18.31 -10.27 15.53
CA LEU A 89 18.63 -9.30 14.50
C LEU A 89 20.14 -9.01 14.48
N PRO A 90 20.92 -9.74 13.67
CA PRO A 90 22.32 -9.40 13.46
C PRO A 90 22.41 -8.16 12.55
N LEU A 91 22.27 -6.97 13.13
CA LEU A 91 22.34 -5.68 12.44
C LEU A 91 23.66 -5.46 11.66
N TRP A 92 24.70 -6.21 12.01
CA TRP A 92 26.06 -6.04 11.52
C TRP A 92 26.59 -7.23 10.70
N SER A 93 25.81 -8.31 10.55
CA SER A 93 26.22 -9.46 9.71
C SER A 93 25.22 -9.70 8.60
N LEU A 94 25.66 -9.49 7.35
CA LEU A 94 24.87 -9.85 6.17
C LEU A 94 24.89 -11.37 6.02
N GLN A 95 23.81 -12.04 6.39
CA GLN A 95 23.64 -13.46 6.13
C GLN A 95 22.99 -13.64 4.77
N VAL A 96 23.69 -14.30 3.86
CA VAL A 96 23.14 -14.66 2.55
C VAL A 96 22.31 -15.91 2.75
N ASP A 97 21.00 -15.74 2.87
CA ASP A 97 20.04 -16.82 3.02
C ASP A 97 19.25 -17.07 1.72
N SER A 98 18.68 -18.26 1.61
CA SER A 98 17.77 -18.71 0.55
C SER A 98 16.55 -17.80 0.32
N HIS A 99 16.18 -16.97 1.32
CA HIS A 99 15.08 -16.01 1.24
C HIS A 99 15.45 -14.66 0.57
N LEU A 100 16.74 -14.42 0.26
CA LEU A 100 17.19 -13.18 -0.40
C LEU A 100 16.49 -12.88 -1.74
N PRO A 101 16.30 -13.84 -2.65
CA PRO A 101 15.62 -13.59 -3.92
C PRO A 101 14.17 -13.15 -3.72
N GLU A 102 13.49 -13.70 -2.72
CA GLU A 102 12.12 -13.30 -2.37
C GLU A 102 12.10 -11.87 -1.83
N ALA A 103 13.00 -11.53 -0.91
CA ALA A 103 13.15 -10.17 -0.40
C ALA A 103 13.44 -9.17 -1.54
N PHE A 104 14.30 -9.54 -2.50
CA PHE A 104 14.58 -8.70 -3.67
C PHE A 104 13.36 -8.53 -4.57
N ALA A 105 12.57 -9.58 -4.78
CA ALA A 105 11.32 -9.50 -5.54
C ALA A 105 10.30 -8.58 -4.84
N VAL A 106 10.18 -8.66 -3.51
CA VAL A 106 9.30 -7.79 -2.71
C VAL A 106 9.76 -6.34 -2.78
N VAL A 107 11.06 -6.07 -2.67
CA VAL A 107 11.62 -4.72 -2.84
C VAL A 107 11.37 -4.19 -4.25
N GLY A 108 11.58 -5.01 -5.28
CA GLY A 108 11.29 -4.66 -6.66
C GLY A 108 9.82 -4.30 -6.87
N TYR A 109 8.92 -5.06 -6.24
CA TYR A 109 7.48 -4.77 -6.25
C TYR A 109 7.12 -3.50 -5.46
N ALA A 110 7.77 -3.25 -4.32
CA ALA A 110 7.54 -2.07 -3.50
C ALA A 110 7.87 -0.77 -4.25
N PHE A 111 8.88 -0.79 -5.13
CA PHE A 111 9.24 0.33 -5.98
C PHE A 111 8.59 0.30 -7.38
N TYR A 112 7.61 -0.58 -7.59
CA TYR A 112 6.94 -0.75 -8.88
C TYR A 112 5.89 0.34 -9.16
N MET A 113 6.36 1.54 -9.53
CA MET A 113 5.49 2.67 -9.91
C MET A 113 5.42 2.93 -11.43
N GLN A 114 6.24 2.23 -12.22
CA GLN A 114 6.45 2.51 -13.64
C GLN A 114 5.15 2.53 -14.47
N PRO A 115 4.18 1.62 -14.29
CA PRO A 115 2.93 1.67 -15.07
C PRO A 115 2.06 2.89 -14.75
N MET A 116 2.20 3.47 -13.56
CA MET A 116 1.39 4.60 -13.10
C MET A 116 1.93 5.95 -13.58
N MET A 117 3.18 5.98 -14.02
CA MET A 117 3.84 7.18 -14.53
C MET A 117 3.16 7.72 -15.80
N MET A 118 2.79 6.83 -16.72
CA MET A 118 2.20 7.25 -18.01
C MET A 118 0.84 7.94 -17.87
N PRO A 119 -0.11 7.44 -17.05
CA PRO A 119 -1.33 8.17 -16.72
C PRO A 119 -1.05 9.50 -16.01
N LEU A 120 -0.11 9.54 -15.07
CA LEU A 120 0.22 10.75 -14.30
C LEU A 120 0.78 11.88 -15.17
N LEU A 121 1.63 11.55 -16.17
CA LEU A 121 2.14 12.52 -17.14
C LEU A 121 1.02 13.24 -17.92
N ARG A 122 -0.12 12.57 -18.15
CA ARG A 122 -1.24 13.15 -18.90
C ARG A 122 -2.02 14.19 -18.11
N GLU A 123 -1.84 14.23 -16.80
CA GLU A 123 -2.48 15.19 -15.91
C GLU A 123 -1.56 16.38 -15.59
N MET A 124 -0.29 16.30 -15.98
CA MET A 124 0.68 17.38 -15.84
C MET A 124 0.56 18.40 -16.98
N PRO A 125 0.93 19.68 -16.75
CA PRO A 125 0.90 20.70 -17.80
C PRO A 125 1.79 20.30 -18.99
N GLU A 126 1.32 20.61 -20.20
CA GLU A 126 1.99 20.18 -21.44
C GLU A 126 3.41 20.76 -21.60
N GLY A 127 4.25 20.03 -22.32
CA GLY A 127 5.61 20.43 -22.67
C GLY A 127 6.70 20.01 -21.68
N GLU A 128 7.93 20.50 -21.92
CA GLU A 128 9.11 20.17 -21.10
C GLU A 128 8.97 20.55 -19.62
N HIS A 129 8.05 21.47 -19.30
CA HIS A 129 7.80 21.89 -17.92
C HIS A 129 7.12 20.78 -17.11
N GLY A 130 6.09 20.13 -17.65
CA GLY A 130 5.41 19.00 -16.98
C GLY A 130 6.31 17.78 -16.80
N VAL A 131 7.12 17.46 -17.81
CA VAL A 131 8.08 16.35 -17.73
C VAL A 131 9.12 16.61 -16.63
N ARG A 132 9.64 17.85 -16.52
CA ARG A 132 10.60 18.21 -15.47
C ARG A 132 9.98 18.17 -14.07
N ILE A 133 8.73 18.61 -13.91
CA ILE A 133 8.02 18.52 -12.63
C ILE A 133 7.88 17.05 -12.22
N MET A 134 7.42 16.21 -13.15
CA MET A 134 7.24 14.79 -12.84
C MET A 134 8.57 14.08 -12.56
N GLN A 135 9.63 14.36 -13.33
CA GLN A 135 10.96 13.79 -13.08
C GLN A 135 11.50 14.19 -11.70
N ARG A 136 11.26 15.44 -11.27
CA ARG A 136 11.62 15.90 -9.93
C ARG A 136 10.79 15.23 -8.85
N ALA A 137 9.48 15.08 -9.06
CA ALA A 137 8.59 14.41 -8.12
C ALA A 137 8.99 12.94 -7.92
N VAL A 138 9.27 12.21 -9.02
CA VAL A 138 9.72 10.82 -8.98
C VAL A 138 11.07 10.71 -8.28
N HIS A 139 12.04 11.57 -8.61
CA HIS A 139 13.33 11.59 -7.91
C HIS A 139 13.18 11.88 -6.42
N ALA A 140 12.34 12.83 -6.05
CA ALA A 140 12.07 13.17 -4.65
C ALA A 140 11.46 11.99 -3.88
N THR A 141 10.56 11.23 -4.51
CA THR A 141 9.91 10.07 -3.88
C THR A 141 10.85 8.85 -3.75
N LEU A 142 11.72 8.62 -4.74
CA LEU A 142 12.55 7.40 -4.85
C LEU A 142 14.02 7.56 -4.47
N PHE A 143 14.68 8.60 -4.97
CA PHE A 143 16.15 8.64 -5.09
C PHE A 143 16.83 9.60 -4.13
N VAL A 144 16.13 10.63 -3.65
CA VAL A 144 16.69 11.54 -2.65
C VAL A 144 16.94 10.72 -1.36
N PRO A 145 18.03 10.96 -0.60
CA PRO A 145 18.29 10.27 0.68
C PRO A 145 17.17 10.46 1.74
N ALA A 146 16.29 11.44 1.52
CA ALA A 146 15.03 11.66 2.24
C ALA A 146 13.79 11.14 1.49
N GLY A 147 13.98 10.17 0.59
CA GLY A 147 12.93 9.63 -0.27
C GLY A 147 11.83 9.01 0.58
N VAL A 148 10.62 9.55 0.46
CA VAL A 148 9.50 9.18 1.34
C VAL A 148 9.25 7.67 1.33
N ALA A 149 9.35 7.03 0.15
CA ALA A 149 9.17 5.58 0.04
C ALA A 149 10.26 4.80 0.77
N LEU A 150 11.54 5.18 0.58
CA LEU A 150 12.67 4.53 1.24
C LEU A 150 12.56 4.68 2.76
N THR A 151 12.26 5.88 3.25
CA THR A 151 12.11 6.15 4.69
C THR A 151 10.95 5.36 5.29
N VAL A 152 9.80 5.30 4.61
CA VAL A 152 8.64 4.53 5.05
C VAL A 152 8.96 3.03 5.11
N TYR A 153 9.51 2.46 4.04
CA TYR A 153 9.83 1.03 4.02
C TYR A 153 10.93 0.66 5.00
N PHE A 154 11.97 1.50 5.12
CA PHE A 154 13.06 1.27 6.07
C PHE A 154 12.58 1.35 7.51
N SER A 155 11.82 2.40 7.87
CA SER A 155 11.31 2.54 9.24
C SER A 155 10.34 1.43 9.61
N MET A 156 9.42 1.06 8.71
CA MET A 156 8.48 -0.03 8.94
C MET A 156 9.17 -1.39 9.07
N GLY A 157 10.16 -1.67 8.21
CA GLY A 157 10.98 -2.87 8.29
C GLY A 157 11.84 -2.92 9.56
N LEU A 158 12.49 -1.82 9.92
CA LEU A 158 13.32 -1.73 11.12
C LEU A 158 12.50 -1.94 12.39
N PHE A 159 11.40 -1.20 12.58
CA PHE A 159 10.58 -1.33 13.79
C PHE A 159 9.83 -2.67 13.83
N GLY A 160 9.31 -3.13 12.69
CA GLY A 160 8.66 -4.45 12.59
C GLY A 160 9.61 -5.58 12.95
N ALA A 161 10.79 -5.62 12.33
CA ALA A 161 11.79 -6.64 12.65
C ALA A 161 12.28 -6.52 14.10
N SER A 162 12.43 -5.31 14.63
CA SER A 162 12.89 -5.12 16.01
C SER A 162 11.90 -5.60 17.09
N LEU A 163 10.60 -5.65 16.73
CA LEU A 163 9.53 -6.15 17.58
C LEU A 163 9.38 -7.67 17.47
N PHE A 164 9.37 -8.21 16.25
CA PHE A 164 8.98 -9.60 16.00
C PHE A 164 10.15 -10.52 15.64
N GLY A 165 11.33 -9.99 15.34
CA GLY A 165 12.52 -10.79 15.06
C GLY A 165 12.32 -11.74 13.89
N GLN A 166 12.68 -13.02 14.08
CA GLN A 166 12.52 -14.05 13.05
C GLN A 166 11.06 -14.49 12.84
N ASP A 167 10.17 -14.19 13.78
CA ASP A 167 8.73 -14.47 13.67
C ASP A 167 7.98 -13.36 12.89
N THR A 168 8.71 -12.49 12.20
CA THR A 168 8.11 -11.44 11.37
C THR A 168 7.45 -12.04 10.14
N GLU A 169 6.14 -12.23 10.21
CA GLU A 169 5.32 -12.58 9.05
C GLU A 169 5.36 -11.50 7.95
N GLY A 170 5.27 -11.92 6.69
CA GLY A 170 5.29 -11.01 5.54
C GLY A 170 4.16 -9.98 5.54
N ASN A 171 3.05 -10.29 6.22
CA ASN A 171 2.01 -9.33 6.57
C ASN A 171 2.08 -8.99 8.06
N ILE A 172 2.59 -7.81 8.39
CA ILE A 172 2.75 -7.36 9.78
C ILE A 172 1.42 -7.26 10.55
N MET A 173 0.28 -7.18 9.86
CA MET A 173 -1.05 -7.21 10.48
C MET A 173 -1.42 -8.60 10.99
N VAL A 174 -0.69 -9.66 10.66
CA VAL A 174 -0.89 -10.97 11.29
C VAL A 174 -0.37 -10.96 12.73
N ASN A 175 0.65 -10.15 12.97
CA ASN A 175 1.28 -10.02 14.28
C ASN A 175 0.40 -9.18 15.23
N GLN A 176 0.42 -9.53 16.50
CA GLN A 176 -0.43 -8.89 17.50
C GLN A 176 0.14 -7.53 17.91
N LEU A 177 -0.29 -6.48 17.22
CA LEU A 177 0.20 -5.10 17.40
C LEU A 177 -0.47 -4.36 18.57
N VAL A 178 -1.72 -4.71 18.89
CA VAL A 178 -2.52 -4.05 19.93
C VAL A 178 -3.29 -5.11 20.72
N THR A 179 -3.30 -4.96 22.04
CA THR A 179 -3.99 -5.90 22.95
C THR A 179 -5.49 -5.60 23.08
N ASP A 180 -5.88 -4.33 22.92
CA ASP A 180 -7.27 -3.91 23.02
C ASP A 180 -8.08 -4.26 21.77
N ARG A 181 -9.30 -4.79 21.97
CA ARG A 181 -10.17 -5.30 20.89
C ARG A 181 -10.71 -4.19 19.99
N ALA A 182 -11.14 -3.08 20.58
CA ALA A 182 -11.71 -1.97 19.82
C ALA A 182 -10.63 -1.28 18.98
N ALA A 183 -9.46 -1.04 19.57
CA ALA A 183 -8.31 -0.51 18.87
C ALA A 183 -7.82 -1.44 17.75
N THR A 184 -7.82 -2.75 17.98
CA THR A 184 -7.51 -3.76 16.95
C THR A 184 -8.53 -3.68 15.80
N ALA A 185 -9.83 -3.75 16.09
CA ALA A 185 -10.85 -3.67 15.03
C ALA A 185 -10.76 -2.37 14.21
N ALA A 186 -10.50 -1.24 14.88
CA ALA A 186 -10.29 0.05 14.21
C ALA A 186 -9.05 0.03 13.30
N LEU A 187 -7.92 -0.49 13.78
CA LEU A 187 -6.68 -0.58 12.99
C LEU A 187 -6.88 -1.40 11.71
N TYR A 188 -7.48 -2.58 11.83
CA TYR A 188 -7.73 -3.46 10.68
C TYR A 188 -8.77 -2.87 9.73
N GLY A 189 -9.82 -2.21 10.25
CA GLY A 189 -10.81 -1.51 9.43
C GLY A 189 -10.20 -0.35 8.63
N ILE A 190 -9.36 0.46 9.27
CA ILE A 190 -8.60 1.54 8.62
C ILE A 190 -7.65 0.98 7.56
N MET A 191 -6.97 -0.13 7.86
CA MET A 191 -6.02 -0.74 6.93
C MET A 191 -6.72 -1.37 5.72
N LEU A 192 -7.90 -1.95 5.93
CA LEU A 192 -8.73 -2.48 4.86
C LEU A 192 -9.25 -1.36 3.95
N LEU A 193 -9.60 -0.20 4.52
CA LEU A 193 -9.92 0.99 3.73
C LEU A 193 -8.69 1.48 2.96
N TYR A 194 -7.51 1.54 3.58
CA TYR A 194 -6.26 1.92 2.91
C TYR A 194 -5.94 0.99 1.72
N LEU A 195 -6.07 -0.32 1.91
CA LEU A 195 -5.87 -1.32 0.85
C LEU A 195 -6.88 -1.14 -0.28
N ALA A 196 -8.15 -0.88 0.05
CA ALA A 196 -9.16 -0.59 -0.95
C ALA A 196 -8.80 0.66 -1.76
N LEU A 197 -8.43 1.76 -1.10
CA LEU A 197 -7.99 2.99 -1.77
C LEU A 197 -6.76 2.76 -2.66
N GLY A 198 -5.77 2.02 -2.18
CA GLY A 198 -4.58 1.65 -2.98
C GLY A 198 -4.92 0.84 -4.22
N MET A 199 -5.91 -0.06 -4.15
CA MET A 199 -6.33 -0.85 -5.31
C MET A 199 -7.02 0.00 -6.39
N THR A 200 -7.76 1.05 -6.01
CA THR A 200 -8.43 1.93 -6.98
C THR A 200 -7.45 2.65 -7.92
N THR A 201 -6.28 3.07 -7.40
CA THR A 201 -5.24 3.72 -8.21
C THR A 201 -4.72 2.76 -9.29
N THR A 202 -4.43 1.51 -8.91
CA THR A 202 -3.91 0.49 -9.85
C THR A 202 -4.94 0.11 -10.91
N GLN A 203 -6.23 0.05 -10.54
CA GLN A 203 -7.31 -0.23 -11.48
C GLN A 203 -7.55 0.93 -12.45
N TYR A 204 -7.37 2.19 -12.03
CA TYR A 204 -7.42 3.34 -12.93
C TYR A 204 -6.31 3.28 -13.99
N ALA A 205 -5.07 3.01 -13.58
CA ALA A 205 -3.95 2.86 -14.53
C ALA A 205 -4.19 1.70 -15.52
N LEU A 206 -4.75 0.59 -15.04
CA LEU A 206 -5.14 -0.54 -15.88
C LEU A 206 -6.21 -0.16 -16.89
N ARG A 207 -7.28 0.53 -16.44
CA ARG A 207 -8.35 1.02 -17.31
C ARG A 207 -7.82 1.95 -18.38
N ALA A 208 -6.99 2.94 -18.00
CA ALA A 208 -6.38 3.87 -18.94
C ALA A 208 -5.50 3.14 -19.98
N SER A 209 -4.80 2.08 -19.58
CA SER A 209 -3.99 1.26 -20.47
C SER A 209 -4.84 0.40 -21.41
N LEU A 210 -5.93 -0.19 -20.91
CA LEU A 210 -6.88 -0.96 -21.71
C LEU A 210 -7.63 -0.08 -22.71
N ASP A 211 -8.07 1.11 -22.30
CA ASP A 211 -8.75 2.07 -23.18
C ASP A 211 -7.85 2.48 -24.35
N LEU A 212 -6.54 2.67 -24.13
CA LEU A 212 -5.58 2.93 -25.21
C LEU A 212 -5.44 1.74 -26.15
N MET A 213 -5.33 0.53 -25.61
CA MET A 213 -5.08 -0.68 -26.39
C MET A 213 -6.30 -1.12 -27.20
N VAL A 214 -7.50 -1.03 -26.64
CA VAL A 214 -8.75 -1.50 -27.26
C VAL A 214 -9.36 -0.45 -28.16
N LEU A 215 -9.44 0.81 -27.72
CA LEU A 215 -10.15 1.84 -28.48
C LEU A 215 -9.21 2.63 -29.41
N GLY A 216 -7.89 2.49 -29.27
CA GLY A 216 -6.90 3.25 -30.04
C GLY A 216 -7.04 4.77 -29.90
N ARG A 217 -7.94 5.25 -29.03
CA ARG A 217 -8.22 6.66 -28.84
C ARG A 217 -7.04 7.24 -28.07
N LYS A 218 -6.17 7.97 -28.79
CA LYS A 218 -5.69 9.24 -28.26
C LYS A 218 -6.94 10.01 -27.86
N GLN A 219 -7.27 10.00 -26.58
CA GLN A 219 -8.35 10.81 -26.03
C GLN A 219 -7.98 12.26 -26.37
N ARG A 220 -8.56 12.80 -27.45
CA ARG A 220 -8.37 14.19 -27.84
C ARG A 220 -8.78 15.02 -26.64
N LEU A 221 -7.84 15.80 -26.14
CA LEU A 221 -8.08 16.82 -25.13
C LEU A 221 -9.27 17.68 -25.57
N PRO A 222 -10.25 17.98 -24.70
CA PRO A 222 -11.14 19.12 -24.92
C PRO A 222 -10.26 20.38 -24.80
N GLY A 223 -9.67 20.78 -25.92
CA GLY A 223 -8.63 21.82 -25.97
C GLY A 223 -7.76 21.81 -27.23
N HIS A 224 -7.93 20.86 -28.15
CA HIS A 224 -7.29 20.94 -29.47
C HIS A 224 -7.90 22.06 -30.34
N ALA A 225 -7.48 23.29 -30.09
CA ALA A 225 -7.27 24.27 -31.14
C ALA A 225 -5.78 24.22 -31.49
N SER A 226 -5.50 23.68 -32.68
CA SER A 226 -4.33 23.94 -33.53
C SER A 226 -3.05 24.48 -32.88
N LEU A 227 -1.96 23.71 -32.96
CA LEU A 227 -0.75 24.06 -33.73
C LEU A 227 0.43 23.14 -33.32
N TRP A 228 0.88 22.34 -34.31
CA TRP A 228 2.09 21.51 -34.37
C TRP A 228 2.09 20.20 -33.57
#